data_AF-A0A424RNG1-F1
#
_entry.id   AF-A0A424RNG1-F1
#
_cell.length_a   1.000
_cell.length_b   1.000
_cell.length_c   1.000
_cell.angle_alpha   90.00
_cell.angle_beta   90.00
_cell.angle_gamma   90.00
#
_symmetry.space_group_name_H-M   'P 1'
#
loop_
_entity.id
_entity.type
_entity.pdbx_description
1 polymer ?
#
loop_
_entity_poly.entity_id
_entity_poly.type
_entity_poly.pdbx_seq_one_letter_code
_entity_poly.pdbx_strand_id
1 'polypeptide(L)'
;MMSLITRACWLTLLVITGVILAGFVTSNQGLISIRFWPTHAILRAEIWVFMLATFGLGTITGATIFWLQTLSLKARLWSKAKQLSELEAHIEETEQQLNDQRPSGHYGHQAQRLLASK
;
A
#
# COMPACT_ATOMS: atom_id res chain seq x y z
N MET A 1 -7.26 1.73 7.38
CA MET A 1 -7.79 3.11 7.55
C MET A 1 -6.71 4.19 7.38
N MET A 2 -5.52 4.06 7.97
CA MET A 2 -4.45 5.08 7.86
C MET A 2 -4.03 5.40 6.41
N SER A 3 -3.93 4.42 5.51
CA SER A 3 -3.56 4.66 4.10
C SER A 3 -4.63 5.38 3.28
N LEU A 4 -5.91 5.25 3.64
CA LEU A 4 -7.01 5.97 2.97
C LEU A 4 -7.05 7.44 3.41
N ILE A 5 -6.75 7.71 4.69
CA ILE A 5 -6.66 9.08 5.21
C ILE A 5 -5.46 9.79 4.60
N THR A 6 -4.30 9.15 4.55
CA THR A 6 -3.12 9.71 3.87
C THR A 6 -3.40 9.94 2.38
N ARG A 7 -4.13 9.04 1.72
CA ARG A 7 -4.60 9.18 0.33
C ARG A 7 -5.50 10.40 0.13
N ALA A 8 -6.54 10.52 0.96
CA ALA A 8 -7.50 11.62 0.90
C ALA A 8 -6.81 12.96 1.23
N CYS A 9 -5.89 12.97 2.19
CA CYS A 9 -5.11 14.15 2.54
C CYS A 9 -4.20 14.58 1.38
N TRP A 10 -3.52 13.64 0.72
CA TRP A 10 -2.67 13.94 -0.43
C TRP A 10 -3.45 14.47 -1.64
N LEU A 11 -4.59 13.85 -1.97
CA LEU A 11 -5.48 14.33 -3.04
C LEU A 11 -6.04 15.72 -2.72
N THR A 12 -6.50 15.92 -1.49
CA THR A 12 -7.01 17.22 -1.02
C THR A 12 -5.92 18.28 -1.14
N LEU A 13 -4.69 17.98 -0.71
CA LEU A 13 -3.55 18.89 -0.83
C LEU A 13 -3.26 19.22 -2.30
N LEU A 14 -3.26 18.23 -3.20
CA LEU A 14 -3.05 18.44 -4.64
C LEU A 14 -4.13 19.36 -5.23
N VAL A 15 -5.40 19.13 -4.89
CA VAL A 15 -6.52 19.97 -5.35
C VAL A 15 -6.37 21.40 -4.83
N ILE A 16 -6.09 21.58 -3.54
CA ILE A 16 -5.88 22.91 -2.94
C ILE A 16 -4.72 23.64 -3.62
N THR A 17 -3.57 22.96 -3.79
CA THR A 17 -2.41 23.54 -4.49
C THR A 17 -2.75 23.90 -5.93
N GLY A 18 -3.51 23.05 -6.64
CA GLY A 18 -3.97 23.34 -8.00
C GLY A 18 -4.86 24.57 -8.11
N VAL A 19 -5.79 24.76 -7.17
CA VAL A 19 -6.67 25.95 -7.12
C VAL A 19 -5.85 27.21 -6.83
N ILE A 20 -4.92 27.16 -5.89
CA ILE A 20 -4.01 28.28 -5.59
C ILE A 20 -3.18 28.62 -6.82
N LEU A 21 -2.66 27.60 -7.52
CA LEU A 21 -1.85 27.78 -8.72
C LEU A 21 -2.66 28.40 -9.87
N ALA A 22 -3.92 27.99 -10.06
CA ALA A 22 -4.82 28.60 -11.05
C ALA A 22 -5.12 30.08 -10.74
N GLY A 23 -5.34 30.41 -9.47
CA GLY A 23 -5.48 31.80 -9.02
C GLY A 23 -4.21 32.61 -9.26
N PHE A 24 -3.04 32.01 -8.99
CA PHE A 24 -1.75 32.63 -9.22
C PHE A 24 -1.49 32.91 -10.71
N VAL A 25 -1.75 31.93 -11.60
CA VAL A 25 -1.63 32.10 -13.06
C VAL A 25 -2.52 33.24 -13.55
N THR A 26 -3.78 33.28 -13.08
CA THR A 26 -4.75 34.29 -13.51
C THR A 26 -4.36 35.70 -13.05
N SER A 27 -3.80 35.81 -11.84
CA SER A 27 -3.42 37.10 -11.25
C SER A 27 -2.02 37.57 -11.67
N ASN A 28 -1.12 36.68 -12.08
CA ASN A 28 0.28 36.99 -12.39
C ASN A 28 0.62 36.62 -13.84
N GLN A 29 0.32 37.54 -14.75
CA GLN A 29 0.78 37.52 -16.16
C GLN A 29 2.10 38.28 -16.34
N GLY A 30 2.86 38.46 -15.26
CA GLY A 30 4.15 39.15 -15.30
C GLY A 30 5.16 38.38 -16.16
N LEU A 31 5.51 38.96 -17.31
CA LEU A 31 6.57 38.44 -18.18
C LEU A 31 7.93 38.64 -17.52
N ILE A 32 8.63 37.54 -17.25
CA ILE A 32 10.00 37.57 -16.74
C ILE A 32 10.94 37.22 -17.89
N SER A 33 11.97 38.05 -18.05
CA SER A 33 13.08 37.78 -18.97
C SER A 33 14.24 37.15 -18.21
N ILE A 34 14.46 35.85 -18.42
CA ILE A 34 15.63 35.16 -17.89
C ILE A 34 16.73 35.21 -18.97
N ARG A 35 17.84 35.88 -18.67
CA ARG A 35 19.04 35.84 -19.49
C ARG A 35 19.90 34.69 -19.01
N PHE A 36 20.10 33.71 -19.88
CA PHE A 36 21.09 32.68 -19.64
C PHE A 36 22.48 33.27 -19.94
N TRP A 37 23.48 32.82 -19.18
CA TRP A 37 24.88 33.17 -19.40
C TRP A 37 25.65 31.85 -19.49
N PRO A 38 26.60 31.66 -20.43
CA PRO A 38 27.21 32.64 -21.34
C PRO A 38 26.49 32.79 -22.69
N THR A 39 25.54 31.90 -22.99
CA THR A 39 24.73 31.99 -24.21
C THR A 39 23.76 33.15 -24.05
N HIS A 40 23.86 34.21 -24.86
CA HIS A 40 22.96 35.38 -24.84
C HIS A 40 21.47 35.08 -25.13
N ALA A 41 21.04 33.83 -24.97
CA ALA A 41 19.66 33.39 -25.02
C ALA A 41 18.83 34.11 -23.96
N ILE A 42 17.77 34.76 -24.42
CA ILE A 42 16.77 35.43 -23.59
C ILE A 42 15.54 34.53 -23.63
N LEU A 43 15.24 33.86 -22.52
CA LEU A 43 13.98 33.15 -22.36
C LEU A 43 12.99 34.12 -21.75
N ARG A 44 12.01 34.52 -22.54
CA ARG A 44 10.90 35.35 -22.08
C ARG A 44 9.73 34.41 -21.81
N ALA A 45 9.47 34.17 -20.54
CA ALA A 45 8.41 33.26 -20.11
C ALA A 45 7.72 33.87 -18.89
N GLU A 46 6.44 33.56 -18.76
CA GLU A 46 5.69 33.98 -17.59
C GLU A 46 6.09 33.11 -16.38
N ILE A 47 6.17 33.72 -15.19
CA ILE A 47 6.62 33.05 -13.96
C ILE A 47 5.82 31.77 -13.67
N TRP A 48 4.54 31.75 -14.06
CA TRP A 48 3.67 30.61 -13.84
C TRP A 48 4.09 29.37 -14.64
N VAL A 49 4.81 29.51 -15.77
CA VAL A 49 5.27 28.39 -16.58
C VAL A 49 6.26 27.53 -15.77
N PHE A 50 7.17 28.16 -15.03
CA PHE A 50 8.13 27.44 -14.18
C PHE A 50 7.43 26.77 -12.99
N MET A 51 6.47 27.47 -12.38
CA MET A 51 5.64 26.89 -11.31
C MET A 51 4.83 25.69 -11.81
N LEU A 52 4.24 25.76 -13.00
CA LEU A 52 3.51 24.65 -13.59
C LEU A 52 4.42 23.48 -13.93
N ALA A 53 5.64 23.75 -14.43
CA ALA A 53 6.60 22.70 -14.76
C ALA A 53 7.03 21.93 -13.49
N THR A 54 7.38 22.64 -12.41
CA THR A 54 7.78 22.00 -11.15
C THR A 54 6.60 21.30 -10.47
N PHE A 55 5.41 21.90 -10.51
CA PHE A 55 4.18 21.26 -10.03
C PHE A 55 3.86 19.99 -10.83
N GLY A 56 3.95 20.03 -12.15
CA GLY A 56 3.80 18.88 -13.03
C GLY A 56 4.78 17.76 -12.69
N LEU A 57 6.07 18.08 -12.55
CA LEU A 57 7.08 17.10 -12.14
C LEU A 57 6.79 16.51 -10.75
N GLY A 58 6.40 17.35 -9.80
CA GLY A 58 6.05 16.93 -8.44
C GLY A 58 4.84 16.01 -8.41
N THR A 59 3.80 16.29 -9.19
CA THR A 59 2.60 15.44 -9.29
C THR A 59 2.90 14.09 -9.94
N ILE A 60 3.70 14.04 -11.02
CA ILE A 60 4.12 12.79 -11.65
C ILE A 60 4.95 11.94 -10.68
N THR A 61 5.90 12.57 -10.00
CA THR A 61 6.75 11.88 -9.00
C THR A 61 5.90 11.34 -7.86
N GLY A 62 4.99 12.17 -7.33
CA GLY A 62 4.06 11.77 -6.28
C GLY A 62 3.13 10.62 -6.71
N ALA A 63 2.57 10.67 -7.92
CA ALA A 63 1.76 9.61 -8.49
C ALA A 63 2.54 8.29 -8.68
N THR A 64 3.83 8.38 -9.01
CA THR A 64 4.68 7.20 -9.18
C THR A 64 4.95 6.52 -7.83
N ILE A 65 5.34 7.29 -6.81
CA ILE A 65 5.53 6.79 -5.43
C ILE A 65 4.22 6.18 -4.91
N PHE A 66 3.10 6.83 -5.22
CA PHE A 66 1.77 6.36 -4.86
C PHE A 66 1.42 5.00 -5.47
N TRP A 67 1.79 4.78 -6.72
CA TRP A 67 1.53 3.52 -7.41
C TRP A 67 2.35 2.38 -6.82
N LEU A 68 3.63 2.65 -6.50
CA LEU A 68 4.53 1.69 -5.84
C LEU A 68 4.05 1.31 -4.44
N GLN A 69 3.54 2.24 -3.66
CA GLN A 69 2.96 1.93 -2.34
C GLN A 69 1.71 1.07 -2.45
N THR A 70 0.86 1.32 -3.45
CA THR A 70 -0.35 0.53 -3.69
C THR A 70 -0.01 -0.92 -4.07
N LEU A 71 0.97 -1.10 -4.96
CA LEU A 71 1.49 -2.41 -5.33
C LEU A 71 2.13 -3.14 -4.14
N SER A 72 2.91 -2.42 -3.33
CA SER A 72 3.54 -2.97 -2.12
C SER A 72 2.52 -3.40 -1.07
N LEU A 73 1.42 -2.67 -0.91
CA LEU A 73 0.32 -3.07 -0.03
C LEU A 73 -0.36 -4.35 -0.52
N LYS A 74 -0.56 -4.49 -1.83
CA LYS A 74 -1.15 -5.68 -2.44
C LYS A 74 -0.24 -6.90 -2.26
N ALA A 75 1.07 -6.72 -2.43
CA ALA A 75 2.06 -7.76 -2.14
C ALA A 75 2.08 -8.16 -0.66
N ARG A 76 1.98 -7.18 0.26
CA ARG A 76 1.90 -7.46 1.70
C ARG A 76 0.61 -8.19 2.08
N LEU A 77 -0.52 -7.87 1.44
CA LEU A 77 -1.78 -8.59 1.63
C LEU A 77 -1.67 -10.04 1.15
N TRP A 78 -1.00 -10.29 0.03
CA TRP A 78 -0.76 -11.66 -0.46
C TRP A 78 0.18 -12.45 0.45
N SER A 79 1.23 -11.82 0.96
CA SER A 79 2.13 -12.45 1.93
C SER A 79 1.40 -12.78 3.24
N LYS A 80 0.53 -11.89 3.73
CA LYS A 80 -0.29 -12.14 4.92
C LYS A 80 -1.35 -13.22 4.70
N ALA A 81 -1.95 -13.27 3.51
CA ALA A 81 -2.88 -14.33 3.14
C ALA A 81 -2.19 -15.70 3.09
N LYS A 82 -0.96 -15.78 2.56
CA LYS A 82 -0.15 -17.01 2.61
C LYS A 82 0.19 -17.44 4.04
N GLN A 83 0.56 -16.50 4.90
CA GLN A 83 0.84 -16.80 6.32
C GLN A 83 -0.40 -17.33 7.05
N LEU A 84 -1.59 -16.82 6.71
CA LEU A 84 -2.84 -17.35 7.26
C LEU A 84 -3.14 -18.76 6.76
N SER A 85 -2.96 -19.03 5.46
CA SER A 85 -3.19 -20.39 4.93
C SER A 85 -2.21 -21.43 5.50
N GLU A 86 -0.97 -21.03 5.74
CA GLU A 86 0.02 -21.91 6.39
C GLU A 86 -0.34 -22.18 7.85
N LEU A 87 -0.81 -21.16 8.57
CA LEU A 87 -1.24 -21.30 9.96
C LEU A 87 -2.50 -22.16 10.08
N GLU A 88 -3.45 -21.99 9.15
CA GLU A 88 -4.69 -22.77 9.09
C GLU A 88 -4.40 -24.23 8.74
N ALA A 89 -3.46 -24.50 7.82
CA ALA A 89 -3.00 -25.86 7.52
C ALA A 89 -2.30 -26.52 8.72
N HIS A 90 -1.52 -25.77 9.51
CA HIS A 90 -0.91 -26.31 10.73
C HIS A 90 -1.94 -26.61 11.81
N ILE A 91 -3.02 -25.82 11.92
CA ILE A 91 -4.12 -26.10 12.83
C ILE A 91 -4.85 -27.38 12.39
N GLU A 92 -5.10 -27.54 11.10
CA GLU A 92 -5.77 -28.73 10.54
C GLU A 92 -4.91 -30.00 10.70
N GLU A 93 -3.60 -29.93 10.46
CA GLU A 93 -2.67 -31.03 10.75
C GLU A 93 -2.62 -31.36 12.25
N THR A 94 -2.62 -30.34 13.11
CA THR A 94 -2.60 -30.54 14.56
C THR A 94 -3.91 -31.15 15.05
N GLU A 95 -5.06 -30.72 14.54
CA GLU A 95 -6.36 -31.33 14.84
C GLU A 95 -6.44 -32.76 14.34
N GLN A 96 -5.88 -33.04 13.16
CA GLN A 96 -5.88 -34.38 12.58
C GLN A 96 -4.95 -35.32 13.35
N GLN A 97 -3.78 -34.84 13.79
CA GLN A 97 -2.91 -35.58 14.72
C GLN A 97 -3.55 -35.79 16.09
N LEU A 98 -4.29 -34.79 16.61
CA LEU A 98 -5.02 -34.93 17.86
C LEU A 98 -6.16 -35.94 17.74
N ASN A 99 -6.79 -36.02 16.57
CA ASN A 99 -7.86 -36.97 16.26
C ASN A 99 -7.32 -38.39 16.01
N ASP A 100 -6.14 -38.52 15.40
CA ASP A 100 -5.43 -39.81 15.24
C ASP A 100 -4.80 -40.29 16.57
N GLN A 101 -4.34 -39.38 17.43
CA GLN A 101 -3.89 -39.70 18.79
C GLN A 101 -5.04 -39.86 19.78
N ARG A 102 -6.28 -39.51 19.41
CA ARG A 102 -7.46 -39.85 20.19
C ARG A 102 -7.55 -41.38 20.17
N PRO A 103 -7.31 -42.06 21.30
CA PRO A 103 -7.19 -43.50 21.30
C PRO A 103 -8.52 -44.08 20.82
N SER A 104 -8.49 -44.74 19.67
CA SER A 104 -9.51 -45.68 19.24
C SER A 104 -9.62 -46.78 20.31
N GLY A 105 -10.46 -46.52 21.32
CA GLY A 105 -11.07 -47.48 22.24
C GLY A 105 -10.27 -48.72 22.63
N HIS A 106 -9.01 -48.61 23.08
CA HIS A 106 -8.29 -49.78 23.60
C HIS A 106 -8.74 -50.19 25.01
N TYR A 107 -9.51 -49.36 25.71
CA TYR A 107 -10.05 -49.65 27.04
C TYR A 107 -11.18 -50.70 27.04
N GLY A 108 -11.78 -51.02 25.88
CA GLY A 108 -12.82 -52.04 25.79
C GLY A 108 -12.28 -53.48 25.88
N HIS A 109 -11.06 -53.73 25.38
CA HIS A 109 -10.55 -55.10 25.24
C HIS A 109 -9.89 -55.67 26.50
N GLN A 110 -9.35 -54.83 27.40
CA GLN A 110 -8.78 -55.29 28.66
C GLN A 110 -9.84 -55.54 29.74
N ALA A 111 -10.89 -54.71 29.82
CA ALA A 111 -11.99 -54.92 30.77
C ALA A 111 -12.75 -56.22 30.49
N GLN A 112 -12.91 -56.59 29.21
CA GLN A 112 -13.59 -57.82 28.81
C GLN A 112 -12.77 -59.09 29.10
N ARG A 113 -11.43 -59.01 29.07
CA ARG A 113 -10.55 -60.13 29.46
C ARG A 113 -10.53 -60.37 30.98
N LEU A 114 -10.72 -59.32 31.78
CA LEU A 114 -10.78 -59.43 33.24
C LEU A 114 -12.12 -60.01 33.73
N LEU A 115 -13.22 -59.78 33.00
CA LEU A 115 -14.53 -60.35 33.32
C LEU A 115 -14.71 -61.80 32.84
N ALA A 116 -13.95 -62.26 31.84
CA ALA A 116 -13.97 -63.64 31.35
C ALA A 116 -13.08 -64.60 32.15
N SER A 117 -12.29 -64.08 33.11
CA SER A 117 -11.35 -64.84 33.94
C SER A 117 -11.88 -65.11 35.35
N LYS A 118 -13.18 -64.93 35.60
CA LYS A 118 -13.81 -65.14 36.92
C LYS A 118 -14.84 -66.25 36.90
#